data_AF-A0A511UT51-F1
#
_entry.id   AF-A0A511UT51-F1
#
_cell.length_a   1.000
_cell.length_b   1.000
_cell.length_c   1.000
_cell.angle_alpha   90.00
_cell.angle_beta   90.00
_cell.angle_gamma   90.00
#
_symmetry.space_group_name_H-M   'P 1'
#
loop_
_entity.id
_entity.type
_entity.pdbx_description
1 polymer ?
#
loop_
_entity_poly.entity_id
_entity_poly.type
_entity_poly.pdbx_seq_one_letter_code
_entity_poly.pdbx_strand_id
1 'polypeptide(L)'
;MKISNFLNYIVLSILFIYAILTTLSSISNVSVSDIYSYISNGTDVFNMEEREVSLRPKALKNFHSHTRYLSSDEIAGAESLEEVMKMSQYPKTTVIATGYTAGYESTGKNPGHPEYGITFSGVKVKRDLYSTIAADLSIYPIGTIMYIPDYGYGVVADKGGAIKGNKIDLYYETVEDVYKQWGKREVDVYIIQEGDGTLSEADLKVLNENEALQVFREQMIKK
;
A
#
# COMPACT_ATOMS: atom_id res chain seq x y z
N MET A 1 0.79 18.70 -58.75
CA MET A 1 0.54 19.06 -57.34
C MET A 1 1.52 20.18 -56.97
N LYS A 2 1.03 21.36 -56.55
CA LYS A 2 1.90 22.54 -56.34
C LYS A 2 2.87 22.27 -55.19
N ILE A 3 4.16 22.33 -55.45
CA ILE A 3 5.26 22.07 -54.50
C ILE A 3 5.15 22.92 -53.22
N SER A 4 4.55 24.10 -53.31
CA SER A 4 4.25 24.97 -52.16
C SER A 4 3.35 24.30 -51.12
N ASN A 5 2.39 23.48 -51.55
CA ASN A 5 1.45 22.84 -50.64
C ASN A 5 2.14 21.68 -49.90
N PHE A 6 3.00 20.94 -50.59
CA PHE A 6 3.80 19.87 -50.01
C PHE A 6 4.74 20.38 -48.90
N LEU A 7 5.34 21.56 -49.11
CA LEU A 7 6.19 22.19 -48.11
C LEU A 7 5.41 22.52 -46.82
N ASN A 8 4.19 23.06 -46.96
CA ASN A 8 3.34 23.39 -45.82
C ASN A 8 2.91 22.16 -45.03
N TYR A 9 2.68 21.01 -45.68
CA TYR A 9 2.38 19.76 -45.00
C TYR A 9 3.58 19.21 -44.23
N ILE A 10 4.79 19.30 -44.78
CA ILE A 10 6.01 18.91 -44.06
C ILE A 10 6.22 19.76 -42.80
N VAL A 11 6.06 21.08 -42.93
CA VAL A 11 6.19 22.01 -41.79
C VAL A 11 5.15 21.68 -40.72
N LEU A 12 3.90 21.43 -41.12
CA LEU A 12 2.83 21.07 -40.20
C LEU A 12 3.07 19.72 -39.52
N SER A 13 3.58 18.72 -40.25
CA SER A 13 3.94 17.42 -39.69
C SER A 13 5.10 17.51 -38.69
N ILE A 14 6.11 18.33 -38.96
CA ILE A 14 7.23 18.56 -38.01
C ILE A 14 6.72 19.23 -36.73
N LEU A 15 5.87 20.25 -36.86
CA LEU A 15 5.26 20.92 -35.71
C LEU A 15 4.37 19.98 -34.90
N PHE A 16 3.63 19.10 -35.57
CA PHE A 16 2.78 18.10 -34.93
C PHE A 16 3.60 17.05 -34.16
N ILE A 17 4.68 16.53 -34.75
CA ILE A 17 5.61 15.61 -34.09
C ILE A 17 6.26 16.28 -32.88
N TYR A 18 6.67 17.55 -33.01
CA TYR A 18 7.22 18.31 -31.89
C TYR A 18 6.22 18.46 -30.74
N ALA A 19 4.95 18.76 -31.03
CA ALA A 19 3.89 18.85 -30.03
C ALA A 19 3.60 17.50 -29.32
N ILE A 20 3.70 16.38 -30.05
CA ILE A 20 3.57 15.04 -29.45
C ILE A 20 4.74 14.77 -28.50
N LEU A 21 5.98 15.10 -28.89
CA LEU A 21 7.14 14.85 -28.05
C LEU A 21 7.12 15.68 -26.76
N THR A 22 6.71 16.95 -26.83
CA THR A 22 6.61 17.80 -25.64
C THR A 22 5.52 17.35 -24.69
N THR A 23 4.35 16.95 -25.21
CA THR A 23 3.24 16.44 -24.38
C THR A 23 3.59 15.11 -23.72
N LEU A 24 4.23 14.18 -24.46
CA LEU A 24 4.69 12.92 -23.89
C LEU A 24 5.71 13.15 -22.78
N SER A 25 6.69 14.03 -22.98
CA SER A 25 7.68 14.34 -21.93
C SER A 25 7.05 15.01 -20.70
N SER A 26 6.08 15.90 -20.89
CA SER A 26 5.37 16.57 -19.78
C SER A 26 4.49 15.64 -18.96
N ILE A 27 3.88 14.62 -19.57
CA ILE A 27 2.96 13.70 -18.88
C ILE A 27 3.71 12.53 -18.25
N SER A 28 4.74 12.01 -18.92
CA SER A 28 5.43 10.79 -18.49
C SER A 28 6.62 11.03 -17.56
N ASN A 29 7.03 12.28 -17.33
CA ASN A 29 8.25 12.66 -16.59
C ASN A 29 9.53 11.98 -17.15
N VAL A 30 9.47 11.46 -18.38
CA VAL A 30 10.58 10.83 -19.10
C VAL A 30 11.35 11.92 -19.85
N SER A 31 12.67 11.90 -19.69
CA SER A 31 13.55 12.88 -20.33
C SER A 31 13.88 12.45 -21.76
N VAL A 32 14.15 13.42 -22.64
CA VAL A 32 14.54 13.16 -24.04
C VAL A 32 15.83 12.29 -24.10
N SER A 33 16.71 12.41 -23.11
CA SER A 33 17.90 11.54 -22.96
C SER A 33 17.57 10.07 -22.73
N ASP A 34 16.46 9.74 -22.05
CA ASP A 34 16.04 8.34 -21.82
C ASP A 34 15.47 7.71 -23.09
N ILE A 35 14.85 8.52 -23.94
CA ILE A 35 14.34 8.08 -25.24
C ILE A 35 15.50 7.85 -26.22
N TYR A 36 16.53 8.72 -26.19
CA TYR A 36 17.75 8.51 -26.98
C TYR A 36 18.53 7.27 -26.53
N SER A 37 18.59 6.98 -25.22
CA SER A 37 19.21 5.75 -24.74
C SER A 37 18.42 4.51 -25.15
N TYR A 38 17.08 4.55 -25.15
CA TYR A 38 16.24 3.47 -25.64
C TYR A 38 16.40 3.21 -27.16
N ILE A 39 16.46 4.27 -27.97
CA ILE A 39 16.61 4.16 -29.44
C ILE A 39 18.04 3.78 -29.83
N SER A 40 19.06 4.29 -29.13
CA SER A 40 20.47 3.91 -29.39
C SER A 40 20.80 2.48 -28.92
N ASN A 41 20.07 1.95 -27.93
CA ASN A 41 20.18 0.56 -27.50
C ASN A 41 19.31 -0.42 -28.33
N GLY A 42 18.64 0.06 -29.38
CA GLY A 42 17.72 -0.71 -30.22
C GLY A 42 18.36 -1.55 -31.33
N THR A 43 19.66 -1.80 -31.27
CA THR A 43 20.36 -2.70 -32.20
C THR A 43 21.29 -3.62 -31.43
N ASP A 44 20.76 -4.72 -30.89
CA ASP A 44 21.52 -5.97 -30.74
C ASP A 44 20.56 -7.14 -30.50
N VAL A 45 20.21 -7.82 -31.59
CA VAL A 45 19.75 -9.20 -31.56
C VAL A 45 20.72 -9.97 -32.46
N PHE A 46 21.69 -10.65 -31.87
CA PHE A 46 22.09 -12.05 -32.10
C PHE A 46 23.54 -12.33 -31.64
N ASN A 47 23.65 -13.30 -30.72
CA ASN A 47 24.75 -14.24 -30.49
C ASN A 47 25.98 -13.86 -29.61
N MET A 48 26.00 -14.57 -28.47
CA MET A 48 27.07 -15.49 -28.01
C MET A 48 28.34 -14.90 -27.36
N GLU A 49 28.44 -15.03 -26.03
CA GLU A 49 29.44 -15.82 -25.28
C GLU A 49 29.42 -15.42 -23.80
N GLU A 50 29.47 -16.42 -22.91
CA GLU A 50 29.58 -16.23 -21.46
C GLU A 50 30.83 -15.41 -21.10
N ARG A 51 30.63 -14.31 -20.38
CA ARG A 51 31.66 -13.72 -19.52
C ARG A 51 31.04 -13.39 -18.18
N GLU A 52 31.42 -14.18 -17.17
CA GLU A 52 31.24 -13.79 -15.77
C GLU A 52 31.99 -12.49 -15.51
N VAL A 53 31.24 -11.41 -15.27
CA VAL A 53 31.76 -10.19 -14.67
C VAL A 53 30.81 -9.80 -13.55
N SER A 54 31.24 -10.11 -12.33
CA SER A 54 30.53 -9.79 -11.09
C SER A 54 30.39 -8.27 -10.94
N LEU A 55 29.15 -7.78 -10.94
CA LEU A 55 28.82 -6.42 -10.52
C LEU A 55 27.90 -6.51 -9.31
N ARG A 56 28.40 -6.02 -8.17
CA ARG A 56 27.64 -5.91 -6.93
C ARG A 56 26.34 -5.12 -7.18
N PRO A 57 25.15 -5.69 -6.88
CA PRO A 57 23.92 -4.92 -6.95
C PRO A 57 23.95 -3.88 -5.83
N LYS A 58 24.05 -2.61 -6.20
CA LYS A 58 23.75 -1.50 -5.30
C LYS A 58 22.23 -1.33 -5.31
N ALA A 59 21.59 -1.87 -4.27
CA ALA A 59 20.14 -1.74 -4.09
C ALA A 59 19.78 -0.26 -3.91
N LEU A 60 19.03 0.29 -4.87
CA LEU A 60 18.29 1.52 -4.67
C LEU A 60 16.99 1.17 -3.94
N LYS A 61 16.93 1.52 -2.65
CA LYS A 61 15.66 1.67 -1.93
C LYS A 61 14.91 2.81 -2.59
N ASN A 62 13.95 2.50 -3.45
CA ASN A 62 12.80 3.38 -3.70
C ASN A 62 11.61 2.49 -4.07
N PHE A 63 10.81 2.28 -3.03
CA PHE A 63 9.52 1.60 -3.03
C PHE A 63 8.56 2.46 -3.85
N HIS A 64 8.24 2.04 -5.07
CA HIS A 64 7.16 2.65 -5.84
C HIS A 64 5.97 1.70 -5.83
N SER A 65 5.00 2.00 -4.96
CA SER A 65 3.68 1.40 -4.99
C SER A 65 3.07 1.64 -6.37
N HIS A 66 2.86 0.57 -7.13
CA HIS A 66 2.05 0.66 -8.32
C HIS A 66 0.59 0.75 -7.89
N THR A 67 0.06 1.97 -7.77
CA THR A 67 -1.38 2.21 -7.87
C THR A 67 -1.82 1.87 -9.28
N ARG A 68 -2.22 0.61 -9.51
CA ARG A 68 -2.91 0.23 -10.75
C ARG A 68 -4.38 0.62 -10.60
N TYR A 69 -4.81 1.58 -11.40
CA TYR A 69 -6.24 1.83 -11.63
C TYR A 69 -6.85 0.56 -12.25
N LEU A 70 -7.90 0.03 -11.61
CA LEU A 70 -8.65 -1.12 -12.10
C LEU A 70 -9.43 -0.72 -13.36
N SER A 71 -9.24 -1.49 -14.43
CA SER A 71 -9.99 -1.43 -15.69
C SER A 71 -11.47 -1.70 -15.43
N SER A 72 -12.34 -0.90 -16.05
CA SER A 72 -13.79 -0.89 -15.86
C SER A 72 -14.51 -2.05 -16.57
N ASP A 73 -14.07 -3.28 -16.35
CA ASP A 73 -14.81 -4.44 -16.82
C ASP A 73 -15.76 -4.89 -15.70
N GLU A 74 -17.07 -4.86 -16.00
CA GLU A 74 -18.12 -5.32 -15.10
C GLU A 74 -17.94 -6.81 -14.82
N ILE A 75 -17.44 -7.15 -13.64
CA ILE A 75 -17.34 -8.53 -13.18
C ILE A 75 -18.67 -8.94 -12.55
N ALA A 76 -19.27 -9.97 -13.14
CA ALA A 76 -20.46 -10.63 -12.65
C ALA A 76 -20.22 -11.27 -11.27
N GLY A 77 -21.02 -10.88 -10.28
CA GLY A 77 -21.34 -11.70 -9.10
C GLY A 77 -20.22 -11.85 -8.05
N ALA A 78 -20.22 -10.93 -7.07
CA ALA A 78 -19.62 -11.05 -5.74
C ALA A 78 -18.31 -11.87 -5.64
N GLU A 79 -17.24 -11.37 -6.27
CA GLU A 79 -15.88 -11.77 -5.90
C GLU A 79 -15.57 -11.23 -4.50
N SER A 80 -15.02 -12.08 -3.64
CA SER A 80 -14.56 -11.66 -2.32
C SER A 80 -13.49 -10.58 -2.46
N LEU A 81 -13.37 -9.66 -1.49
CA LEU A 81 -12.35 -8.60 -1.51
C LEU A 81 -10.93 -9.17 -1.71
N GLU A 82 -10.70 -10.39 -1.23
CA GLU A 82 -9.46 -11.14 -1.36
C GLU A 82 -9.12 -11.50 -2.82
N GLU A 83 -10.15 -11.82 -3.62
CA GLU A 83 -10.05 -12.19 -5.03
C GLU A 83 -9.84 -10.95 -5.92
N VAL A 84 -10.62 -9.90 -5.68
CA VAL A 84 -10.49 -8.60 -6.38
C VAL A 84 -9.10 -7.99 -6.19
N MET A 85 -8.51 -8.20 -5.01
CA MET A 85 -7.24 -7.59 -4.65
C MET A 85 -5.99 -8.40 -4.98
N LYS A 86 -6.13 -9.61 -5.56
CA LYS A 86 -5.00 -10.53 -5.85
C LYS A 86 -4.04 -10.66 -4.64
N MET A 87 -4.59 -10.96 -3.46
CA MET A 87 -3.83 -11.04 -2.20
C MET A 87 -2.60 -11.99 -2.28
N SER A 88 -2.64 -12.99 -3.16
CA SER A 88 -1.55 -13.93 -3.42
C SER A 88 -0.24 -13.30 -3.87
N GLN A 89 -0.25 -12.05 -4.37
CA GLN A 89 0.98 -11.35 -4.77
C GLN A 89 1.75 -10.74 -3.59
N TYR A 90 1.11 -10.56 -2.43
CA TYR A 90 1.72 -9.95 -1.27
C TYR A 90 2.42 -10.98 -0.38
N PRO A 91 3.52 -10.61 0.30
CA PRO A 91 4.14 -11.47 1.30
C PRO A 91 3.12 -11.90 2.37
N LYS A 92 3.04 -13.20 2.61
CA LYS A 92 2.16 -13.80 3.62
C LYS A 92 2.96 -14.22 4.83
N THR A 93 2.47 -13.92 6.02
CA THR A 93 3.07 -14.36 7.29
C THR A 93 1.98 -14.84 8.23
N THR A 94 2.28 -15.90 8.98
CA THR A 94 1.36 -16.45 9.96
C THR A 94 1.63 -15.81 11.32
N VAL A 95 0.59 -15.26 11.93
CA VAL A 95 0.69 -14.55 13.21
C VAL A 95 -0.37 -15.04 14.19
N ILE A 96 -0.08 -14.92 15.48
CA ILE A 96 -1.09 -15.07 16.52
C ILE A 96 -1.72 -13.70 16.74
N ALA A 97 -3.02 -13.59 16.45
CA ALA A 97 -3.77 -12.36 16.60
C ALA A 97 -4.68 -12.42 17.84
N THR A 98 -4.60 -11.39 18.68
CA THR A 98 -5.52 -11.13 19.79
C THR A 98 -6.29 -9.83 19.53
N GLY A 99 -7.27 -9.52 20.39
CA GLY A 99 -7.92 -8.21 20.36
C GLY A 99 -7.76 -7.48 21.69
N TYR A 100 -7.66 -6.16 21.62
CA TYR A 100 -7.52 -5.26 22.77
C TYR A 100 -8.37 -4.01 22.61
N THR A 101 -8.55 -3.27 23.70
CA THR A 101 -9.26 -1.97 23.69
C THR A 101 -8.41 -0.87 24.33
N ALA A 102 -8.90 0.38 24.33
CA ALA A 102 -8.26 1.48 25.05
C ALA A 102 -8.46 1.42 26.58
N GLY A 103 -9.30 0.50 27.05
CA GLY A 103 -9.75 0.40 28.42
C GLY A 103 -8.69 -0.11 29.41
N TYR A 104 -9.06 -0.04 30.70
CA TYR A 104 -8.18 -0.41 31.80
C TYR A 104 -7.74 -1.88 31.73
N GLU A 105 -8.59 -2.77 31.23
CA GLU A 105 -8.28 -4.20 31.08
C GLU A 105 -7.13 -4.49 30.11
N SER A 106 -6.90 -3.59 29.16
CA SER A 106 -5.87 -3.73 28.12
C SER A 106 -4.66 -2.83 28.39
N THR A 107 -4.88 -1.57 28.77
CA THR A 107 -3.81 -0.57 28.88
C THR A 107 -3.57 -0.07 30.31
N GLY A 108 -4.40 -0.46 31.28
CA GLY A 108 -4.36 0.06 32.65
C GLY A 108 -4.75 1.55 32.79
N LYS A 109 -5.37 2.14 31.75
CA LYS A 109 -5.74 3.56 31.71
C LYS A 109 -7.27 3.72 31.73
N ASN A 110 -7.74 4.80 32.34
CA ASN A 110 -9.16 5.18 32.35
C ASN A 110 -9.41 6.36 31.40
N PRO A 111 -10.65 6.59 30.91
CA PRO A 111 -10.97 7.66 29.95
C PRO A 111 -10.52 9.09 30.34
N GLY A 112 -10.34 9.36 31.63
CA GLY A 112 -9.82 10.65 32.12
C GLY A 112 -8.29 10.80 32.09
N HIS A 113 -7.55 9.76 31.70
CA HIS A 113 -6.08 9.79 31.64
C HIS A 113 -5.60 10.55 30.39
N PRO A 114 -4.57 11.41 30.47
CA PRO A 114 -4.08 12.18 29.32
C PRO A 114 -3.68 11.33 28.11
N GLU A 115 -3.13 10.14 28.39
CA GLU A 115 -2.71 9.17 27.36
C GLU A 115 -3.74 8.08 27.07
N TYR A 116 -5.01 8.29 27.45
CA TYR A 116 -6.07 7.32 27.15
C TYR A 116 -6.30 7.24 25.64
N GLY A 117 -6.26 6.03 25.08
CA GLY A 117 -6.43 5.79 23.65
C GLY A 117 -5.32 6.34 22.76
N ILE A 118 -4.15 6.72 23.31
CA ILE A 118 -3.00 7.15 22.53
C ILE A 118 -2.05 5.95 22.34
N THR A 119 -1.76 5.61 21.09
CA THR A 119 -0.84 4.51 20.73
C THR A 119 0.62 4.94 20.90
N PHE A 120 1.55 3.98 20.84
CA PHE A 120 2.99 4.27 20.89
C PHE A 120 3.48 5.23 19.79
N SER A 121 2.87 5.20 18.60
CA SER A 121 3.20 6.15 17.52
C SER A 121 2.74 7.58 17.79
N GLY A 122 1.83 7.78 18.75
CA GLY A 122 1.24 9.08 19.10
C GLY A 122 -0.11 9.35 18.44
N VAL A 123 -0.56 8.52 17.50
CA VAL A 123 -1.93 8.60 16.97
C VAL A 123 -2.93 7.97 17.94
N LYS A 124 -4.19 8.41 17.88
CA LYS A 124 -5.28 7.80 18.63
C LYS A 124 -5.64 6.44 18.03
N VAL A 125 -6.02 5.52 18.90
CA VAL A 125 -6.60 4.25 18.50
C VAL A 125 -7.84 4.49 17.63
N LYS A 126 -7.99 3.68 16.59
CA LYS A 126 -9.07 3.83 15.61
C LYS A 126 -9.52 2.49 15.06
N ARG A 127 -10.84 2.28 15.00
CA ARG A 127 -11.50 1.18 14.30
C ARG A 127 -12.22 1.77 13.08
N ASP A 128 -11.72 1.48 11.89
CA ASP A 128 -12.23 2.02 10.61
C ASP A 128 -11.72 1.13 9.46
N LEU A 129 -11.87 1.58 8.20
CA LEU A 129 -11.32 0.90 7.02
C LEU A 129 -9.85 0.49 7.23
N TYR A 130 -9.04 1.43 7.71
CA TYR A 130 -7.70 1.22 8.26
C TYR A 130 -7.76 1.43 9.77
N SER A 131 -7.63 0.33 10.49
CA SER A 131 -7.65 0.30 11.95
C SER A 131 -6.23 0.26 12.51
N THR A 132 -6.03 0.86 13.69
CA THR A 132 -4.73 0.81 14.38
C THR A 132 -4.52 -0.55 15.03
N ILE A 133 -3.34 -1.15 14.88
CA ILE A 133 -2.98 -2.42 15.52
C ILE A 133 -1.66 -2.30 16.28
N ALA A 134 -1.46 -3.20 17.24
CA ALA A 134 -0.20 -3.34 17.96
C ALA A 134 0.60 -4.53 17.43
N ALA A 135 1.92 -4.38 17.32
CA ALA A 135 2.81 -5.45 16.86
C ALA A 135 4.20 -5.36 17.52
N ASP A 136 5.07 -6.33 17.22
CA ASP A 136 6.49 -6.22 17.54
C ASP A 136 7.20 -5.32 16.53
N LEU A 137 7.57 -4.11 16.95
CA LEU A 137 8.20 -3.10 16.10
C LEU A 137 9.58 -3.48 15.56
N SER A 138 10.21 -4.53 16.09
CA SER A 138 11.46 -5.06 15.54
C SER A 138 11.25 -5.89 14.27
N ILE A 139 10.02 -6.37 14.05
CA ILE A 139 9.63 -7.19 12.90
C ILE A 139 8.72 -6.38 11.97
N TYR A 140 7.74 -5.67 12.54
CA TYR A 140 6.77 -4.86 11.80
C TYR A 140 6.88 -3.40 12.27
N PRO A 141 7.68 -2.56 11.58
CA PRO A 141 7.84 -1.16 11.94
C PRO A 141 6.50 -0.41 11.97
N ILE A 142 6.48 0.72 12.69
CA ILE A 142 5.33 1.63 12.67
C ILE A 142 5.04 2.03 11.21
N GLY A 143 3.75 2.05 10.86
CA GLY A 143 3.27 2.32 9.52
C GLY A 143 3.16 1.09 8.61
N THR A 144 3.58 -0.11 9.06
CA THR A 144 3.34 -1.33 8.28
C THR A 144 1.85 -1.55 8.13
N ILE A 145 1.42 -1.78 6.88
CA ILE A 145 0.02 -2.01 6.51
C ILE A 145 -0.17 -3.49 6.21
N MET A 146 -1.13 -4.09 6.90
CA MET A 146 -1.49 -5.49 6.75
C MET A 146 -2.96 -5.63 6.37
N TYR A 147 -3.27 -6.59 5.50
CA TYR A 147 -4.63 -7.11 5.39
C TYR A 147 -4.77 -8.32 6.30
N ILE A 148 -5.76 -8.26 7.19
CA ILE A 148 -6.03 -9.29 8.19
C ILE A 148 -7.43 -9.85 7.91
N PRO A 149 -7.53 -11.13 7.48
CA PRO A 149 -8.81 -11.76 7.20
C PRO A 149 -9.80 -11.66 8.37
N ASP A 150 -11.06 -11.39 8.05
CA ASP A 150 -12.16 -11.08 8.98
C ASP A 150 -12.00 -9.83 9.89
N TYR A 151 -10.92 -9.06 9.77
CA TYR A 151 -10.75 -7.79 10.49
C TYR A 151 -10.75 -6.57 9.56
N GLY A 152 -10.05 -6.68 8.44
CA GLY A 152 -9.81 -5.60 7.49
C GLY A 152 -8.34 -5.14 7.50
N TYR A 153 -8.10 -3.88 7.12
CA TYR A 153 -6.73 -3.35 7.11
C TYR A 153 -6.29 -2.91 8.50
N GLY A 154 -5.12 -3.39 8.90
CA GLY A 154 -4.43 -2.95 10.11
C GLY A 154 -3.22 -2.12 9.75
N VAL A 155 -3.03 -1.00 10.44
CA VAL A 155 -1.81 -0.18 10.39
C VAL A 155 -1.11 -0.31 11.73
N VAL A 156 0.15 -0.76 11.72
CA VAL A 156 0.95 -0.87 12.93
C VAL A 156 1.20 0.53 13.50
N ALA A 157 0.54 0.83 14.61
CA ALA A 157 0.58 2.12 15.27
C ALA A 157 1.05 2.01 16.72
N ASP A 158 0.99 0.81 17.31
CA ASP A 158 1.23 0.59 18.72
C ASP A 158 2.18 -0.58 18.99
N LYS A 159 2.67 -0.66 20.23
CA LYS A 159 3.46 -1.79 20.72
C LYS A 159 2.91 -2.29 22.05
N GLY A 160 2.81 -3.61 22.18
CA GLY A 160 2.46 -4.25 23.45
C GLY A 160 3.67 -4.83 24.17
N GLY A 161 3.65 -4.83 25.50
CA GLY A 161 4.66 -5.52 26.30
C GLY A 161 4.68 -7.04 26.03
N ALA A 162 3.49 -7.64 25.92
CA ALA A 162 3.29 -9.07 25.65
C ALA A 162 3.25 -9.43 24.15
N ILE A 163 3.20 -8.41 23.28
CA ILE A 163 3.13 -8.57 21.82
C ILE A 163 4.57 -8.59 21.28
N LYS A 164 5.10 -9.79 21.13
CA LYS A 164 6.49 -10.08 20.74
C LYS A 164 6.55 -11.19 19.69
N GLY A 165 7.45 -11.05 18.72
CA GLY A 165 7.55 -11.97 17.59
C GLY A 165 6.40 -11.79 16.60
N ASN A 166 5.97 -12.90 15.99
CA ASN A 166 4.82 -12.95 15.08
C ASN A 166 3.48 -12.93 15.85
N LYS A 167 3.28 -11.89 16.66
CA LYS A 167 2.02 -11.63 17.37
C LYS A 167 1.54 -10.24 17.03
N ILE A 168 0.24 -10.11 16.86
CA ILE A 168 -0.44 -8.83 16.65
C ILE A 168 -1.62 -8.70 17.60
N ASP A 169 -1.96 -7.47 17.95
CA ASP A 169 -3.14 -7.14 18.76
C ASP A 169 -4.02 -6.17 18.00
N LEU A 170 -5.27 -6.55 17.80
CA LEU A 170 -6.24 -5.83 16.98
C LEU A 170 -7.08 -4.92 17.85
N TYR A 171 -7.14 -3.64 17.50
CA TYR A 171 -7.94 -2.70 18.27
C TYR A 171 -9.44 -2.89 18.01
N TYR A 172 -10.20 -2.86 19.09
CA TYR A 172 -11.66 -2.79 19.12
C TYR A 172 -12.12 -1.69 20.08
N GLU A 173 -13.28 -1.10 19.80
CA GLU A 173 -13.83 -0.04 20.64
C GLU A 173 -14.33 -0.56 21.99
N THR A 174 -14.91 -1.77 22.00
CA THR A 174 -15.44 -2.38 23.21
C THR A 174 -14.91 -3.79 23.44
N VAL A 175 -14.86 -4.19 24.71
CA VAL A 175 -14.47 -5.53 25.13
C VAL A 175 -15.44 -6.58 24.57
N GLU A 176 -16.72 -6.22 24.45
CA GLU A 176 -17.75 -7.09 23.90
C GLU A 176 -17.49 -7.42 22.41
N ASP A 177 -16.99 -6.46 21.64
CA ASP A 177 -16.63 -6.68 20.23
C ASP A 177 -15.44 -7.62 20.09
N VAL A 178 -14.44 -7.53 20.97
CA VAL A 178 -13.30 -8.47 20.99
C VAL A 178 -13.78 -9.92 21.13
N TYR A 179 -14.71 -10.16 22.07
CA TYR A 179 -15.25 -11.50 22.32
C TYR A 179 -16.16 -12.00 21.20
N LYS A 180 -16.95 -11.11 20.60
CA LYS A 180 -17.89 -11.49 19.52
C LYS A 180 -17.21 -11.70 18.17
N GLN A 181 -16.18 -10.91 17.86
CA GLN A 181 -15.66 -10.79 16.50
C GLN A 181 -14.31 -11.46 16.27
N TRP A 182 -13.49 -11.72 17.30
CA TRP A 182 -12.12 -12.21 17.08
C TRP A 182 -11.74 -13.45 17.89
N GLY A 183 -11.64 -13.33 19.21
CA GLY A 183 -10.94 -14.31 20.05
C GLY A 183 -9.45 -14.47 19.69
N LYS A 184 -8.68 -15.21 20.50
CA LYS A 184 -7.26 -15.49 20.18
C LYS A 184 -7.18 -16.59 19.11
N ARG A 185 -6.59 -16.30 17.96
CA ARG A 185 -6.43 -17.27 16.87
C ARG A 185 -5.15 -17.05 16.07
N GLU A 186 -4.72 -18.10 15.40
CA GLU A 186 -3.66 -18.05 14.40
C GLU A 186 -4.28 -17.67 13.05
N VAL A 187 -3.70 -16.68 12.38
CA VAL A 187 -4.22 -16.14 11.12
C VAL A 187 -3.07 -15.83 10.17
N ASP A 188 -3.30 -16.10 8.89
CA ASP A 188 -2.40 -15.69 7.82
C ASP A 188 -2.73 -14.24 7.44
N VAL A 189 -1.75 -13.35 7.58
CA VAL A 189 -1.86 -11.93 7.21
C VAL A 189 -1.01 -11.63 6.00
N TYR A 190 -1.45 -10.64 5.22
CA TYR A 190 -0.78 -10.20 4.01
C TYR A 190 -0.16 -8.83 4.22
N ILE A 191 1.14 -8.71 4.00
CA ILE A 191 1.87 -7.45 4.15
C ILE A 191 1.70 -6.63 2.87
N ILE A 192 0.88 -5.58 2.95
CA ILE A 192 0.56 -4.72 1.81
C ILE A 192 1.65 -3.68 1.59
N GLN A 193 2.16 -3.12 2.68
CA GLN A 193 3.22 -2.11 2.67
C GLN A 193 4.06 -2.20 3.94
N GLU A 194 5.38 -2.13 3.80
CA GLU A 194 6.29 -2.01 4.95
C GLU A 194 6.29 -0.59 5.51
N GLY A 195 6.30 -0.48 6.83
CA GLY A 195 6.36 0.79 7.55
C GLY A 195 7.74 1.43 7.48
N ASP A 196 7.77 2.76 7.52
CA ASP A 196 9.00 3.54 7.59
C ASP A 196 9.42 3.90 9.03
N GLY A 197 8.63 3.47 10.02
CA GLY A 197 8.83 3.77 11.44
C GLY A 197 8.05 5.00 11.91
N THR A 198 7.22 5.61 11.07
CA THR A 198 6.40 6.78 11.40
C THR A 198 4.94 6.58 11.03
N LEU A 199 4.06 7.28 11.75
CA LEU A 199 2.63 7.33 11.45
C LEU A 199 2.05 8.60 12.09
N SER A 200 1.43 9.45 11.30
CA SER A 200 0.71 10.63 11.78
C SER A 200 -0.81 10.47 11.65
N GLU A 201 -1.57 11.29 12.39
CA GLU A 201 -3.03 11.37 12.27
C GLU A 201 -3.47 11.76 10.85
N ALA A 202 -2.68 12.58 10.16
CA ALA A 202 -2.95 12.97 8.78
C ALA A 202 -2.82 11.76 7.83
N ASP A 203 -1.78 10.94 8.01
CA ASP A 203 -1.58 9.73 7.20
C ASP A 203 -2.73 8.75 7.41
N LEU A 204 -3.10 8.49 8.67
CA LEU A 204 -4.21 7.60 9.01
C LEU A 204 -5.55 8.13 8.48
N LYS A 205 -5.74 9.46 8.45
CA LYS A 205 -6.91 10.10 7.85
C LYS A 205 -6.95 9.89 6.34
N VAL A 206 -5.84 10.13 5.64
CA VAL A 206 -5.75 9.94 4.18
C VAL A 206 -6.05 8.49 3.80
N LEU A 207 -5.52 7.51 4.54
CA LEU A 207 -5.82 6.10 4.31
C LEU A 207 -7.32 5.78 4.44
N ASN A 208 -7.98 6.37 5.43
CA ASN A 208 -9.40 6.17 5.69
C ASN A 208 -10.33 7.01 4.79
N GLU A 209 -9.80 7.98 4.05
CA GLU A 209 -10.57 8.83 3.12
C GLU A 209 -10.46 8.37 1.66
N ASN A 210 -9.70 7.31 1.37
CA ASN A 210 -9.53 6.81 0.01
C ASN A 210 -10.87 6.39 -0.63
N GLU A 211 -11.36 7.21 -1.57
CA GLU A 211 -12.68 7.09 -2.21
C GLU A 211 -12.91 5.74 -2.88
N ALA A 212 -11.86 5.14 -3.46
CA ALA A 212 -11.95 3.85 -4.14
C ALA A 212 -12.31 2.70 -3.19
N LEU A 213 -12.02 2.85 -1.89
CA LEU A 213 -12.30 1.85 -0.87
C LEU A 213 -13.52 2.18 0.01
N GLN A 214 -14.11 3.38 -0.12
CA GLN A 214 -15.30 3.76 0.66
C GLN A 214 -16.49 2.85 0.39
N VAL A 215 -16.64 2.34 -0.84
CA VAL A 215 -17.71 1.39 -1.20
C VAL A 215 -17.65 0.10 -0.38
N PHE A 216 -16.45 -0.31 0.06
CA PHE A 216 -16.23 -1.50 0.88
C PHE A 216 -16.28 -1.19 2.38
N ARG A 217 -16.19 0.09 2.77
CA ARG A 217 -16.16 0.51 4.17
C ARG A 217 -17.39 0.05 4.94
N GLU A 218 -18.58 0.21 4.36
CA GLU A 218 -19.81 -0.25 5.03
C GLU A 218 -19.87 -1.76 5.21
N GLN A 219 -19.33 -2.53 4.26
CA GLN A 219 -19.31 -3.99 4.33
C GLN A 219 -18.32 -4.50 5.38
N MET A 220 -17.23 -3.75 5.63
CA MET A 220 -16.23 -4.12 6.64
C MET A 220 -16.57 -3.67 8.05
N ILE A 221 -17.31 -2.56 8.22
CA ILE A 221 -17.69 -2.03 9.54
C ILE A 221 -18.92 -2.75 10.11
N LYS A 222 -19.84 -3.23 9.27
CA LYS A 222 -21.11 -3.84 9.70
C LYS A 222 -21.05 -5.35 9.99
N LYS A 223 -19.90 -6.00 9.79
CA LYS A 223 -19.68 -7.42 10.16
C LYS A 223 -19.24 -7.52 11.60
#